data_AF-A0A7X1GTN1-F1
#
_entry.id   AF-A0A7X1GTN1-F1
#
_cell.length_a   1.000
_cell.length_b   1.000
_cell.length_c   1.000
_cell.angle_alpha   90.00
_cell.angle_beta   90.00
_cell.angle_gamma   90.00
#
_symmetry.space_group_name_H-M   'P 1'
#
loop_
_entity.id
_entity.type
_entity.pdbx_description
1 polymer ?
#
loop_
_entity_poly.entity_id
_entity_poly.type
_entity_poly.pdbx_seq_one_letter_code
_entity_poly.pdbx_strand_id
1 'polypeptide(L)'
;MKKQPIIIAIVFVAGLLFFTQTASAANLKDRQRQQKQRIQHGLANGQITPREAKKLYRDQRQVHQLRRHFLADGDLSPRERRTLAKRMERSSDRIYRYKHNSRRITPPRYHERIFHYFVWR
;
A
#
# COMPACT_ATOMS: atom_id res chain seq x y z
N MET A 1 64.91 -33.80 6.37
CA MET A 1 63.55 -34.35 6.58
C MET A 1 62.66 -33.19 7.02
N LYS A 2 61.87 -32.57 6.11
CA LYS A 2 60.38 -32.67 6.01
C LYS A 2 59.73 -32.79 7.40
N LYS A 3 58.83 -31.90 7.85
CA LYS A 3 57.51 -31.58 7.27
C LYS A 3 57.05 -30.16 7.66
N GLN A 4 56.42 -29.43 6.72
CA GLN A 4 55.64 -28.20 6.98
C GLN A 4 54.16 -28.57 7.20
N PRO A 5 53.42 -27.95 8.13
CA PRO A 5 51.96 -27.94 8.08
C PRO A 5 51.40 -26.67 7.41
N ILE A 6 50.39 -26.93 6.59
CA ILE A 6 49.62 -26.05 5.69
C ILE A 6 48.33 -25.61 6.41
N ILE A 7 48.03 -24.29 6.40
CA ILE A 7 46.70 -23.62 6.35
C ILE A 7 45.76 -23.87 7.56
N ILE A 8 45.12 -22.86 8.16
CA ILE A 8 43.75 -22.40 7.83
C ILE A 8 43.53 -20.98 8.38
N ALA A 9 43.20 -20.08 7.46
CA ALA A 9 42.65 -18.76 7.73
C ALA A 9 41.28 -18.87 8.42
N ILE A 10 41.10 -18.21 9.56
CA ILE A 10 39.78 -17.91 10.11
C ILE A 10 39.53 -16.41 9.91
N VAL A 11 39.20 -16.07 8.67
CA VAL A 11 38.32 -14.93 8.38
C VAL A 11 36.92 -15.52 8.40
N PHE A 12 36.13 -15.31 9.45
CA PHE A 12 34.68 -15.58 9.39
C PHE A 12 33.90 -14.51 10.15
N VAL A 13 33.69 -13.40 9.43
CA VAL A 13 32.49 -12.54 9.44
C VAL A 13 32.04 -12.03 10.81
N ALA A 14 32.74 -11.00 11.29
CA ALA A 14 32.16 -10.04 12.21
C ALA A 14 31.02 -9.27 11.51
N GLY A 15 29.79 -9.57 11.93
CA GLY A 15 28.72 -8.58 12.06
C GLY A 15 28.29 -7.81 10.82
N LEU A 16 27.59 -8.46 9.90
CA LEU A 16 26.63 -7.77 9.02
C LEU A 16 25.38 -8.64 8.82
N LEU A 17 24.67 -8.91 9.91
CA LEU A 17 23.24 -9.19 9.82
C LEU A 17 22.53 -7.86 9.50
N PHE A 18 22.63 -7.41 8.24
CA PHE A 18 21.60 -6.56 7.67
C PHE A 18 20.31 -7.38 7.65
N PHE A 19 19.57 -7.40 8.77
CA PHE A 19 18.18 -7.83 8.76
C PHE A 19 17.41 -6.83 7.90
N THR A 20 17.27 -7.18 6.63
CA THR A 20 16.54 -6.39 5.65
C THR A 20 15.09 -6.23 6.12
N GLN A 21 14.71 -4.98 6.38
CA GLN A 21 13.46 -4.60 7.04
C GLN A 21 12.27 -4.64 6.04
N THR A 22 12.11 -5.76 5.34
CA THR A 22 11.12 -5.91 4.24
C THR A 22 9.67 -6.06 4.73
N ALA A 23 9.46 -6.33 6.02
CA ALA A 23 8.13 -6.50 6.61
C ALA A 23 7.24 -5.24 6.51
N SER A 24 7.81 -4.03 6.44
CA SER A 24 7.00 -2.79 6.45
C SER A 24 6.35 -2.47 5.11
N ALA A 25 6.99 -2.83 3.98
CA ALA A 25 6.48 -2.54 2.64
C ALA A 25 5.33 -3.46 2.21
N ALA A 26 5.32 -4.71 2.71
CA ALA A 26 4.25 -5.68 2.50
C ALA A 26 2.93 -5.20 3.14
N ASN A 27 2.99 -4.83 4.43
CA ASN A 27 1.84 -4.33 5.19
C ASN A 27 1.14 -3.11 4.54
N LEU A 28 1.88 -2.23 3.87
CA LEU A 28 1.31 -1.07 3.19
C LEU A 28 0.52 -1.46 1.92
N LYS A 29 1.00 -2.47 1.17
CA LYS A 29 0.28 -2.98 -0.01
C LYS A 29 -1.05 -3.61 0.40
N ASP A 30 -1.04 -4.40 1.47
CA ASP A 30 -2.25 -5.06 1.98
C ASP A 30 -3.31 -4.05 2.43
N ARG A 31 -2.88 -3.01 3.15
CA ARG A 31 -3.77 -1.91 3.54
C ARG A 31 -4.37 -1.19 2.32
N GLN A 32 -3.61 -0.96 1.25
CA GLN A 32 -4.16 -0.37 0.01
C GLN A 32 -5.18 -1.30 -0.66
N ARG A 33 -4.90 -2.61 -0.69
CA ARG A 33 -5.84 -3.61 -1.22
C ARG A 33 -7.15 -3.63 -0.44
N GLN A 34 -7.08 -3.64 0.89
CA GLN A 34 -8.27 -3.57 1.76
C GLN A 34 -9.07 -2.28 1.53
N GLN A 35 -8.41 -1.14 1.37
CA GLN A 35 -9.08 0.12 1.06
C GLN A 35 -9.80 0.07 -0.29
N LYS A 36 -9.17 -0.50 -1.33
CA LYS A 36 -9.82 -0.72 -2.64
C LYS A 36 -11.06 -1.60 -2.51
N GLN A 37 -10.99 -2.69 -1.76
CA GLN A 37 -12.14 -3.58 -1.53
C GLN A 37 -13.29 -2.86 -0.82
N ARG A 38 -13.01 -2.01 0.18
CA ARG A 38 -14.03 -1.19 0.86
C ARG A 38 -14.71 -0.21 -0.09
N ILE A 39 -13.94 0.41 -0.99
CA ILE A 39 -14.48 1.30 -2.04
C ILE A 39 -15.39 0.52 -2.98
N GLN A 40 -14.94 -0.65 -3.45
CA GLN A 40 -15.71 -1.52 -4.35
C GLN A 40 -17.02 -1.98 -3.72
N HIS A 41 -16.97 -2.46 -2.48
CA HIS A 41 -18.15 -2.89 -1.76
C HIS A 41 -19.13 -1.72 -1.55
N GLY A 42 -18.62 -0.54 -1.15
CA GLY A 42 -19.45 0.65 -1.01
C GLY A 42 -20.10 1.11 -2.32
N LEU A 43 -19.42 0.93 -3.46
CA LEU A 43 -20.00 1.23 -4.76
C LEU A 43 -21.06 0.21 -5.18
N ALA A 44 -20.80 -1.08 -4.91
CA ALA A 44 -21.71 -2.17 -5.25
C ALA A 44 -23.02 -2.13 -4.46
N ASN A 45 -22.98 -1.72 -3.20
CA ASN A 45 -24.15 -1.61 -2.33
C ASN A 45 -24.77 -0.20 -2.29
N GLY A 46 -24.25 0.73 -3.10
CA GLY A 46 -24.79 2.09 -3.22
C GLY A 46 -24.46 3.03 -2.04
N GLN A 47 -23.62 2.62 -1.10
CA GLN A 47 -23.12 3.45 0.01
C GLN A 47 -22.10 4.50 -0.43
N ILE A 48 -21.45 4.31 -1.58
CA ILE A 48 -20.48 5.24 -2.16
C ILE A 48 -20.94 5.56 -3.58
N THR A 49 -21.07 6.84 -3.90
CA THR A 49 -21.43 7.26 -5.27
C THR A 49 -20.25 7.12 -6.24
N PRO A 50 -20.46 7.00 -7.56
CA PRO A 50 -19.38 6.97 -8.55
C PRO A 50 -18.45 8.18 -8.48
N ARG A 51 -18.99 9.37 -8.15
CA ARG A 51 -18.22 10.60 -8.00
C ARG A 51 -17.28 10.54 -6.77
N GLU A 52 -17.77 10.01 -5.66
CA GLU A 52 -16.96 9.79 -4.45
C GLU A 52 -15.93 8.69 -4.66
N ALA A 53 -16.32 7.57 -5.29
CA ALA A 53 -15.41 6.49 -5.66
C ALA A 53 -14.26 7.02 -6.53
N LYS A 54 -14.54 7.87 -7.53
CA LYS A 54 -13.52 8.52 -8.37
C LYS A 54 -12.51 9.30 -7.53
N LYS A 55 -12.98 10.04 -6.52
CA LYS A 55 -12.13 10.81 -5.61
C LYS A 55 -11.26 9.90 -4.76
N LEU A 56 -11.85 8.84 -4.19
CA LEU A 56 -11.13 7.84 -3.40
C LEU A 56 -10.05 7.11 -4.23
N TYR A 57 -10.34 6.72 -5.46
CA TYR A 57 -9.35 6.09 -6.34
C TYR A 57 -8.22 7.04 -6.76
N ARG A 58 -8.50 8.34 -6.91
CA ARG A 58 -7.45 9.36 -7.10
C ARG A 58 -6.55 9.45 -5.88
N ASP A 59 -7.10 9.46 -4.67
CA ASP A 59 -6.31 9.45 -3.44
C ASP A 59 -5.42 8.20 -3.37
N GLN A 60 -5.97 7.01 -3.67
CA GLN A 60 -5.20 5.75 -3.71
C GLN A 60 -4.02 5.82 -4.70
N ARG A 61 -4.24 6.39 -5.90
CA ARG A 61 -3.17 6.58 -6.89
C ARG A 61 -2.08 7.50 -6.38
N GLN A 62 -2.43 8.60 -5.71
CA GLN A 62 -1.44 9.50 -5.09
C GLN A 62 -0.61 8.79 -4.02
N VAL A 63 -1.24 8.00 -3.14
CA VAL A 63 -0.50 7.21 -2.15
C VAL A 63 0.44 6.21 -2.82
N HIS A 64 -0.02 5.54 -3.89
CA HIS A 64 0.81 4.61 -4.65
C HIS A 64 2.01 5.31 -5.31
N GLN A 65 1.81 6.48 -5.93
CA GLN A 65 2.90 7.28 -6.50
C GLN A 65 3.91 7.72 -5.43
N LEU A 66 3.42 8.25 -4.31
CA LEU A 66 4.27 8.66 -3.19
C LEU A 66 5.08 7.49 -2.62
N ARG A 67 4.46 6.32 -2.49
CA ARG A 67 5.14 5.10 -2.05
C ARG A 67 6.25 4.69 -3.01
N ARG A 68 6.02 4.78 -4.33
CA ARG A 68 7.05 4.50 -5.34
C ARG A 68 8.21 5.50 -5.24
N HIS A 69 7.90 6.78 -5.02
CA HIS A 69 8.92 7.80 -4.82
C HIS A 69 9.77 7.53 -3.58
N PHE A 70 9.15 7.25 -2.43
CA PHE A 70 9.90 6.92 -1.20
C PHE A 70 10.65 5.58 -1.26
N LEU A 71 10.30 4.70 -2.21
CA LEU A 71 11.03 3.45 -2.46
C LEU A 71 12.11 3.60 -3.54
N ALA A 72 12.28 4.78 -4.14
CA ALA A 72 13.27 5.00 -5.18
C ALA A 72 14.70 4.79 -4.66
N ASP A 73 14.94 5.17 -3.40
CA ASP A 73 16.23 5.03 -2.72
C ASP A 73 16.42 3.64 -2.08
N GLY A 74 15.52 2.69 -2.38
CA GLY A 74 15.58 1.29 -1.97
C GLY A 74 14.84 0.97 -0.67
N ASP A 75 14.78 1.91 0.29
CA ASP A 75 14.19 1.68 1.60
C ASP A 75 13.31 2.86 2.08
N LEU A 76 12.26 2.53 2.83
CA LEU A 76 11.44 3.55 3.49
C LEU A 76 12.07 3.98 4.80
N SER A 77 12.43 5.25 4.97
CA SER A 77 12.83 5.80 6.26
C SER A 77 11.66 5.80 7.27
N PRO A 78 11.92 5.86 8.59
CA PRO A 78 10.86 5.96 9.59
C PRO A 78 9.92 7.16 9.39
N ARG A 79 10.44 8.28 8.87
CA ARG A 79 9.65 9.49 8.58
C ARG A 79 8.72 9.26 7.39
N GLU A 80 9.20 8.66 6.31
CA GLU A 80 8.41 8.34 5.12
C GLU A 80 7.31 7.32 5.43
N ARG A 81 7.61 6.31 6.25
CA ARG A 81 6.59 5.36 6.74
C ARG A 81 5.47 6.06 7.50
N ARG A 82 5.81 6.97 8.41
CA ARG A 82 4.80 7.76 9.15
C ARG A 82 3.96 8.62 8.22
N THR A 83 4.59 9.25 7.22
CA THR A 83 3.88 10.04 6.21
C THR A 83 2.91 9.19 5.39
N LEU A 84 3.34 8.01 4.92
CA LEU A 84 2.48 7.07 4.21
C LEU A 84 1.34 6.58 5.10
N ALA A 85 1.63 6.17 6.34
CA ALA A 85 0.64 5.70 7.30
C ALA A 85 -0.46 6.76 7.55
N LYS A 86 -0.05 8.01 7.83
CA LYS A 86 -0.98 9.14 8.04
C LYS A 86 -1.83 9.42 6.80
N ARG A 87 -1.26 9.29 5.60
CA ARG A 87 -2.01 9.46 4.34
C ARG A 87 -3.04 8.35 4.15
N MET A 88 -2.68 7.11 4.48
CA MET A 88 -3.57 5.96 4.41
C MET A 88 -4.70 6.01 5.45
N GLU A 89 -4.42 6.52 6.65
CA GLU A 89 -5.42 6.74 7.70
C GLU A 89 -6.46 7.78 7.25
N ARG A 90 -6.01 8.95 6.77
CA ARG A 90 -6.89 9.97 6.20
C ARG A 90 -7.77 9.44 5.05
N SER A 91 -7.21 8.54 4.24
CA SER A 91 -7.97 7.84 3.18
C SER A 91 -9.01 6.90 3.78
N SER A 92 -8.67 6.12 4.79
CA SER A 92 -9.60 5.24 5.53
C SER A 92 -10.77 6.03 6.12
N ASP A 93 -10.50 7.18 6.74
CA ASP A 93 -11.54 8.05 7.32
C ASP A 93 -12.45 8.63 6.25
N ARG A 94 -11.89 8.95 5.08
CA ARG A 94 -12.67 9.44 3.94
C ARG A 94 -13.57 8.34 3.39
N ILE A 95 -13.08 7.11 3.26
CA ILE A 95 -13.89 5.94 2.88
C ILE A 95 -15.00 5.74 3.90
N TYR A 96 -14.69 5.78 5.20
CA TYR A 96 -15.70 5.64 6.25
C TYR A 96 -16.77 6.72 6.15
N ARG A 97 -16.37 7.99 6.04
CA ARG A 97 -17.30 9.12 5.89
C ARG A 97 -18.19 9.00 4.66
N TYR A 98 -17.64 8.56 3.52
CA TYR A 98 -18.47 8.36 2.33
C TYR A 98 -19.43 7.18 2.49
N LYS A 99 -19.01 6.07 3.10
CA LYS A 99 -19.91 4.95 3.37
C LYS A 99 -21.08 5.28 4.31
N HIS A 100 -20.88 6.22 5.23
CA HIS A 100 -21.86 6.60 6.26
C HIS A 100 -22.50 7.95 6.01
N ASN A 101 -22.22 8.59 4.87
CA ASN A 101 -22.96 9.79 4.52
C ASN A 101 -24.40 9.41 4.15
N SER A 102 -25.31 10.37 4.23
CA SER A 102 -26.71 10.15 3.85
C SER A 102 -26.91 10.04 2.33
N ARG A 103 -25.83 10.04 1.53
CA ARG A 103 -25.87 10.04 0.07
C ARG A 103 -25.84 8.61 -0.45
N ARG A 104 -26.97 7.92 -0.29
CA ARG A 104 -27.16 6.59 -0.88
C ARG A 104 -27.68 6.73 -2.30
N ILE A 105 -27.15 5.90 -3.19
CA ILE A 105 -27.69 5.74 -4.54
C ILE A 105 -28.18 4.32 -4.70
N THR A 106 -29.24 4.13 -5.49
CA THR A 106 -29.57 2.78 -5.98
C THR A 106 -28.39 2.30 -6.82
N PRO A 107 -27.79 1.14 -6.50
CA PRO A 107 -26.64 0.66 -7.24
C PRO A 107 -27.00 0.51 -8.73
N PRO A 108 -26.20 1.08 -9.65
CA PRO A 108 -26.45 0.93 -11.08
C PRO A 108 -26.45 -0.56 -11.43
N ARG A 109 -27.39 -1.01 -12.27
CA ARG A 109 -27.52 -2.42 -12.73
C ARG A 109 -26.25 -3.00 -13.40
N TYR A 110 -25.23 -2.18 -13.65
CA TYR A 110 -23.95 -2.55 -14.25
C TYR A 110 -22.75 -2.18 -13.36
N HIS A 111 -22.76 -2.60 -12.09
CA HIS A 111 -21.64 -2.34 -11.17
C HIS A 111 -20.30 -2.78 -11.77
N GLU A 112 -20.25 -3.93 -12.45
CA GLU A 112 -19.03 -4.49 -13.04
C GLU A 112 -18.30 -3.55 -14.01
N ARG A 113 -19.03 -2.85 -14.89
CA ARG A 113 -18.42 -1.97 -15.90
C ARG A 113 -17.93 -0.63 -15.32
N ILE A 114 -18.56 -0.15 -14.24
CA ILE A 114 -18.16 1.11 -13.61
C ILE A 114 -16.75 1.01 -13.01
N PHE A 115 -16.35 -0.19 -12.55
CA PHE A 115 -15.01 -0.40 -11.98
C PHE A 115 -13.89 -0.21 -13.01
N HIS A 116 -14.10 -0.62 -14.27
CA HIS A 116 -13.10 -0.45 -15.34
C HIS A 116 -12.77 1.03 -15.61
N TYR A 117 -13.78 1.92 -15.52
CA TYR A 117 -13.59 3.37 -15.72
C TYR A 117 -12.70 4.03 -14.68
N PHE A 118 -12.58 3.46 -13.47
CA PHE A 118 -11.86 4.09 -12.36
C PHE A 118 -10.49 3.48 -12.07
N VAL A 119 -10.27 2.19 -12.39
CA VAL A 119 -9.08 1.43 -12.02
C VAL A 119 -8.00 1.39 -13.11
N TRP A 120 -8.36 1.55 -14.39
CA TRP A 120 -7.44 1.41 -15.53
C TRP A 120 -7.38 2.66 -16.44
N ARG A 121 -6.81 3.74 -15.91
CA ARG A 121 -6.22 4.87 -16.66
C ARG A 121 -5.09 5.48 -15.84
#